data_AF-A0A256XDE1-F1
#
_entry.id   AF-A0A256XDE1-F1
#
_cell.length_a   1.000
_cell.length_b   1.000
_cell.length_c   1.000
_cell.angle_alpha   90.00
_cell.angle_beta   90.00
_cell.angle_gamma   90.00
#
_symmetry.space_group_name_H-M   'P 1'
#
loop_
_entity.id
_entity.type
_entity.pdbx_description
1 polymer ?
#
loop_
_entity_poly.entity_id
_entity_poly.type
_entity_poly.pdbx_seq_one_letter_code
_entity_poly.pdbx_strand_id
1 'polypeptide(L)'
;MYLKGFETKIMWMDAGGTLLGRCVMEAQILISAPPHDLLKLLWWKEHTGLSAVKHLPKWFRKKCRKLTEIIQQHHREELWSKADKYASAMSRLKLYSSYWATDKPKALPFLIRVYGKPRYWPHEEREKLWRKILSIYEKLGECPDAHIRVNELLSEFPQDSRFPLVSLKTHHWLTWILKKRLEDEGDIKEIYVMKISIPEQEFHRLKEKREFYEKRDKFLKVLTIKLSKWNPLRIGDELFIVLISEDNVKKVLSEIKITHISCDIDIFTYHFGKVKISVGDKEKSYIRVRSYDFESFSVGVSEDWRYAPSERVEWIRYMNYPYVAWISVRPVYNLQESARKFLEWAEKEILNETPKKEETTFKNNMSVCPELLLSVAEGYSRFLLEFAKNIDSRVKPDEITIVRSFDSSLFIYGLKKLSKTIEIYERLIRVVENLHIPVSFSIVVAKPKHPFWRVLNLFHKGHLIYVIGGRTVMLSDEEIELLRKIIPLLENVSKRQFHKVICNVKKMGKEELKLMIEGLAAEGKLGKEGEKVASKLCWLIDELAKRHPDEDKRVEVTYKTLKMLTSFMRKERGRGG
;
A
#
# COMPACT_ATOMS: atom_id res chain seq x y z
N MET A 1 -33.35 -4.82 -34.51
CA MET A 1 -33.43 -6.26 -34.17
C MET A 1 -32.50 -6.51 -32.99
N TYR A 2 -33.06 -7.00 -31.89
CA TYR A 2 -32.37 -7.22 -30.61
C TYR A 2 -31.28 -8.29 -30.73
N LEU A 3 -30.02 -7.97 -30.39
CA LEU A 3 -29.02 -8.98 -30.03
C LEU A 3 -28.94 -9.04 -28.50
N LYS A 4 -29.83 -9.88 -27.95
CA LYS A 4 -29.66 -10.55 -26.66
C LYS A 4 -28.48 -11.53 -26.77
N GLY A 5 -27.69 -11.61 -25.71
CA GLY A 5 -26.84 -12.77 -25.42
C GLY A 5 -25.36 -12.52 -25.63
N PHE A 6 -24.68 -12.09 -24.55
CA PHE A 6 -23.48 -12.71 -24.00
C PHE A 6 -23.11 -11.94 -22.72
N GLU A 7 -23.99 -12.04 -21.70
CA GLU A 7 -23.60 -11.75 -20.32
C GLU A 7 -22.86 -12.96 -19.77
N THR A 8 -21.54 -13.01 -19.92
CA THR A 8 -20.72 -13.93 -19.14
C THR A 8 -20.59 -13.37 -17.73
N LYS A 9 -21.61 -13.62 -16.89
CA LYS A 9 -21.55 -13.41 -15.44
C LYS A 9 -20.49 -14.35 -14.85
N ILE A 10 -19.25 -13.88 -14.71
CA ILE A 10 -18.33 -14.49 -13.74
C ILE A 10 -18.69 -13.93 -12.38
N MET A 11 -19.72 -14.54 -11.77
CA MET A 11 -20.09 -14.34 -10.37
C MET A 11 -19.17 -15.21 -9.50
N TRP A 12 -18.24 -14.57 -8.78
CA TRP A 12 -17.66 -15.20 -7.59
C TRP A 12 -18.68 -15.08 -6.46
N MET A 13 -19.40 -16.16 -6.18
CA MET A 13 -20.21 -16.35 -4.98
C MET A 13 -19.38 -17.12 -3.94
N ASP A 14 -19.46 -16.72 -2.67
CA ASP A 14 -19.09 -17.64 -1.59
C ASP A 14 -20.17 -18.72 -1.44
N ALA A 15 -19.87 -19.78 -0.69
CA ALA A 15 -20.77 -20.93 -0.49
C ALA A 15 -22.10 -20.58 0.23
N GLY A 16 -22.35 -19.30 0.55
CA GLY A 16 -23.53 -18.84 1.30
C GLY A 16 -24.43 -17.85 0.55
N GLY A 17 -24.19 -17.56 -0.74
CA GLY A 17 -25.15 -16.85 -1.59
C GLY A 17 -25.53 -15.42 -1.15
N THR A 18 -24.70 -14.73 -0.36
CA THR A 18 -25.00 -13.36 0.13
C THR A 18 -24.28 -12.30 -0.70
N LEU A 19 -25.02 -11.29 -1.19
CA LEU A 19 -24.49 -10.08 -1.84
C LEU A 19 -23.80 -9.19 -0.79
N LEU A 20 -22.49 -9.33 -0.65
CA LEU A 20 -21.66 -8.42 0.15
C LEU A 20 -21.47 -7.09 -0.59
N GLY A 21 -21.75 -5.96 0.08
CA GLY A 21 -21.33 -4.64 -0.37
C GLY A 21 -19.82 -4.62 -0.54
N ARG A 22 -19.35 -4.60 -1.79
CA ARG A 22 -17.94 -4.78 -2.14
C ARG A 22 -17.14 -3.52 -1.85
N CYS A 23 -16.16 -3.64 -0.95
CA CYS A 23 -15.16 -2.61 -0.74
C CYS A 23 -14.03 -2.73 -1.80
N VAL A 24 -13.62 -1.58 -2.34
CA VAL A 24 -13.04 -1.35 -3.69
C VAL A 24 -11.58 -1.84 -3.91
N MET A 25 -11.04 -2.79 -3.14
CA MET A 25 -9.82 -3.53 -3.57
C MET A 25 -9.81 -5.02 -3.20
N GLU A 26 -10.71 -5.79 -3.80
CA GLU A 26 -10.47 -7.23 -4.00
C GLU A 26 -9.90 -7.56 -5.40
N ALA A 27 -9.58 -6.55 -6.20
CA ALA A 27 -8.76 -6.78 -7.39
C ALA A 27 -7.30 -6.98 -6.95
N GLN A 28 -6.96 -8.18 -6.47
CA GLN A 28 -5.59 -8.66 -6.65
C GLN A 28 -5.22 -8.40 -8.12
N ILE A 29 -4.04 -7.87 -8.37
CA ILE A 29 -3.60 -7.62 -9.75
C ILE A 29 -3.33 -8.98 -10.38
N LEU A 30 -4.34 -9.55 -11.06
CA LEU A 30 -4.28 -10.91 -11.55
C LEU A 30 -3.44 -10.95 -12.84
N ILE A 31 -2.35 -11.70 -12.80
CA ILE A 31 -1.46 -11.87 -13.96
C ILE A 31 -1.64 -13.26 -14.53
N SER A 32 -2.31 -13.35 -15.68
CA SER A 32 -2.50 -14.60 -16.43
C SER A 32 -1.33 -14.95 -17.36
N ALA A 33 -0.26 -14.16 -17.35
CA ALA A 33 0.93 -14.41 -18.16
C ALA A 33 1.52 -15.80 -17.81
N PRO A 34 1.94 -16.60 -18.81
CA PRO A 34 2.59 -17.87 -18.55
C PRO A 34 3.85 -17.65 -17.68
N PRO A 35 4.01 -18.40 -16.58
CA PRO A 35 5.16 -18.25 -15.70
C PRO A 35 6.39 -18.93 -16.34
N HIS A 36 7.00 -18.21 -17.28
CA HIS A 36 8.01 -18.72 -18.19
C HIS A 36 9.39 -18.94 -17.54
N ASP A 37 9.63 -18.34 -16.38
CA ASP A 37 10.93 -18.35 -15.70
C ASP A 37 10.89 -19.13 -14.37
N LEU A 38 10.01 -20.14 -14.31
CA LEU A 38 9.78 -20.99 -13.13
C LEU A 38 11.03 -21.71 -12.62
N LEU A 39 11.98 -21.99 -13.50
CA LEU A 39 13.18 -22.77 -13.16
C LEU A 39 14.11 -22.03 -12.19
N LYS A 40 13.97 -20.71 -12.03
CA LYS A 40 14.65 -19.94 -10.98
C LYS A 40 14.38 -20.47 -9.57
N LEU A 41 13.21 -21.06 -9.32
CA LEU A 41 12.90 -21.69 -8.04
C LEU A 41 13.80 -22.88 -7.75
N LEU A 42 14.05 -23.71 -8.77
CA LEU A 42 14.90 -24.89 -8.63
C LEU A 42 16.37 -24.47 -8.64
N TRP A 43 16.81 -23.85 -9.73
CA TRP A 43 18.21 -23.59 -10.03
C TRP A 43 18.48 -22.12 -10.34
N TRP A 44 18.54 -21.31 -9.28
CA TRP A 44 18.77 -19.87 -9.37
C TRP A 44 19.98 -19.47 -10.26
N LYS A 45 21.11 -20.19 -10.18
CA LYS A 45 22.33 -19.86 -10.95
C LYS A 45 22.35 -20.36 -12.39
N GLU A 46 21.66 -21.47 -12.70
CA GLU A 46 21.77 -22.19 -13.97
C GLU A 46 20.41 -22.45 -14.65
N HIS A 47 19.39 -21.65 -14.31
CA HIS A 47 18.03 -21.78 -14.86
C HIS A 47 17.97 -21.63 -16.39
N THR A 48 19.00 -21.06 -17.02
CA THR A 48 19.05 -20.74 -18.45
C THR A 48 19.49 -21.90 -19.37
N GLY A 49 19.85 -23.07 -18.83
CA GLY A 49 20.42 -24.19 -19.59
C GLY A 49 19.40 -25.17 -20.21
N LEU A 50 19.74 -25.80 -21.36
CA LEU A 50 18.94 -26.84 -22.04
C LEU A 50 18.56 -28.04 -21.14
N SER A 51 19.43 -28.40 -20.21
CA SER A 51 19.21 -29.46 -19.22
C SER A 51 18.21 -29.07 -18.15
N ALA A 52 17.96 -27.78 -17.93
CA ALA A 52 17.12 -27.27 -16.84
C ALA A 52 15.67 -27.77 -16.96
N VAL A 53 15.17 -27.97 -18.19
CA VAL A 53 13.82 -28.51 -18.42
C VAL A 53 13.71 -30.02 -18.12
N LYS A 54 14.84 -30.75 -18.06
CA LYS A 54 14.86 -32.15 -17.61
C LYS A 54 14.44 -32.29 -16.14
N HIS A 55 14.56 -31.21 -15.35
CA HIS A 55 14.12 -31.16 -13.96
C HIS A 55 12.61 -31.00 -13.81
N LEU A 56 11.88 -30.70 -14.90
CA LEU A 56 10.42 -30.75 -14.86
C LEU A 56 9.93 -32.21 -14.83
N PRO A 57 9.00 -32.55 -13.92
CA PRO A 57 8.42 -33.89 -13.85
C PRO A 57 7.86 -34.35 -15.21
N LYS A 58 8.01 -35.64 -15.54
CA LYS A 58 7.54 -36.19 -16.82
C LYS A 58 6.04 -35.92 -17.05
N TRP A 59 5.23 -36.05 -16.00
CA TRP A 59 3.80 -35.77 -16.07
C TRP A 59 3.51 -34.30 -16.39
N PHE A 60 4.30 -33.37 -15.83
CA PHE A 60 4.14 -31.93 -16.04
C PHE A 60 4.43 -31.59 -17.50
N ARG A 61 5.53 -32.13 -18.04
CA ARG A 61 5.90 -31.94 -19.45
C ARG A 61 4.84 -32.46 -20.42
N LYS A 62 4.14 -33.53 -20.05
CA LYS A 62 3.05 -34.11 -20.85
C LYS A 62 1.75 -33.32 -20.72
N LYS A 63 1.39 -32.88 -19.52
CA LYS A 63 0.10 -32.22 -19.22
C LYS A 63 0.11 -30.72 -19.51
N CYS A 64 1.24 -30.06 -19.30
CA CYS A 64 1.45 -28.61 -19.47
C CYS A 64 2.42 -28.37 -20.64
N ARG A 65 2.04 -28.85 -21.83
CA ARG A 65 2.95 -28.90 -22.98
C ARG A 65 3.34 -27.50 -23.44
N LYS A 66 2.39 -26.56 -23.54
CA LYS A 66 2.67 -25.22 -24.07
C LYS A 66 3.52 -24.42 -23.09
N LEU A 67 3.27 -24.54 -21.79
CA LEU A 67 4.08 -23.92 -20.75
C LEU A 67 5.50 -24.51 -20.73
N THR A 68 5.62 -25.82 -20.91
CA THR A 68 6.93 -26.48 -21.04
C THR A 68 7.69 -25.97 -22.26
N GLU A 69 7.02 -25.81 -23.41
CA GLU A 69 7.59 -25.18 -24.61
C GLU A 69 8.02 -23.74 -24.31
N ILE A 70 7.18 -22.92 -23.69
CA ILE A 70 7.50 -21.53 -23.33
C ILE A 70 8.73 -21.46 -22.41
N ILE A 71 8.83 -22.30 -21.38
CA ILE A 71 9.99 -22.37 -20.49
C ILE A 71 11.26 -22.74 -21.27
N GLN A 72 11.15 -23.63 -22.26
CA GLN A 72 12.29 -23.99 -23.13
C GLN A 72 12.68 -22.84 -24.07
N GLN A 73 11.69 -22.17 -24.66
CA GLN A 73 11.86 -21.09 -25.63
C GLN A 73 12.41 -19.83 -24.99
N HIS A 74 12.04 -19.54 -23.74
CA HIS A 74 12.41 -18.33 -23.02
C HIS A 74 13.90 -18.00 -23.11
N HIS A 75 14.76 -19.02 -23.09
CA HIS A 75 16.21 -18.87 -23.15
C HIS A 75 16.83 -19.11 -24.53
N ARG A 76 16.06 -19.57 -25.52
CA ARG A 76 16.58 -19.98 -26.85
C ARG A 76 16.06 -19.13 -27.99
N GLU A 77 14.77 -18.81 -27.98
CA GLU A 77 14.16 -18.08 -29.05
C GLU A 77 14.53 -16.61 -28.96
N GLU A 78 14.88 -16.04 -30.10
CA GLU A 78 15.32 -14.65 -30.21
C GLU A 78 14.27 -13.71 -29.62
N LEU A 79 12.99 -13.90 -29.94
CA LEU A 79 11.90 -13.04 -29.47
C LEU A 79 11.75 -13.03 -27.95
N TRP A 80 11.71 -14.21 -27.32
CA TRP A 80 11.61 -14.30 -25.86
C TRP A 80 12.85 -13.75 -25.17
N SER A 81 14.04 -14.11 -25.65
CA SER A 81 15.30 -13.60 -25.09
C SER A 81 15.40 -12.09 -25.23
N LYS A 82 14.91 -11.53 -26.33
CA LYS A 82 14.86 -10.09 -26.58
C LYS A 82 13.88 -9.42 -25.63
N ALA A 83 12.63 -9.90 -25.54
CA ALA A 83 11.63 -9.38 -24.61
C ALA A 83 12.13 -9.36 -23.16
N ASP A 84 12.76 -10.46 -22.72
CA ASP A 84 13.33 -10.60 -21.37
C ASP A 84 14.43 -9.57 -21.10
N LYS A 85 15.31 -9.32 -22.08
CA LYS A 85 16.37 -8.31 -21.97
C LYS A 85 15.81 -6.90 -21.85
N TYR A 86 14.77 -6.55 -22.62
CA TYR A 86 14.13 -5.23 -22.52
C TYR A 86 13.36 -5.06 -21.21
N ALA A 87 12.58 -6.06 -20.79
CA ALA A 87 11.90 -6.06 -19.50
C ALA A 87 12.92 -5.89 -18.35
N SER A 88 13.96 -6.72 -18.34
CA SER A 88 15.06 -6.62 -17.38
C SER A 88 15.75 -5.25 -17.41
N ALA A 89 15.97 -4.66 -18.59
CA ALA A 89 16.57 -3.34 -18.71
C ALA A 89 15.67 -2.23 -18.12
N MET A 90 14.35 -2.31 -18.29
CA MET A 90 13.39 -1.38 -17.69
C MET A 90 13.28 -1.55 -16.17
N SER A 91 13.43 -2.79 -15.68
CA SER A 91 13.36 -3.10 -14.25
C SER A 91 14.45 -2.38 -13.44
N ARG A 92 15.64 -2.19 -14.03
CA ARG A 92 16.87 -1.75 -13.36
C ARG A 92 16.97 -0.22 -13.33
N LEU A 93 16.21 0.41 -12.42
CA LEU A 93 16.15 1.86 -12.27
C LEU A 93 17.47 2.52 -11.88
N LYS A 94 18.26 1.89 -11.00
CA LYS A 94 19.57 2.35 -10.54
C LYS A 94 20.43 1.13 -10.17
N LEU A 95 21.33 0.71 -11.06
CA LEU A 95 22.31 -0.32 -10.73
C LEU A 95 23.63 0.38 -10.36
N TYR A 96 23.73 0.94 -9.15
CA TYR A 96 25.03 1.46 -8.68
C TYR A 96 26.09 0.36 -8.59
N SER A 97 25.67 -0.90 -8.43
CA SER A 97 26.52 -2.07 -8.40
C SER A 97 25.68 -3.30 -8.70
N SER A 98 26.26 -4.40 -9.16
CA SER A 98 25.64 -5.70 -8.87
C SER A 98 25.67 -5.85 -7.35
N TYR A 99 24.53 -5.70 -6.68
CA TYR A 99 24.42 -5.77 -5.22
C TYR A 99 24.73 -7.15 -4.64
N TRP A 100 25.36 -8.02 -5.43
CA TRP A 100 25.57 -9.41 -5.11
C TRP A 100 26.81 -9.99 -5.78
N ALA A 101 27.69 -10.51 -4.94
CA ALA A 101 28.83 -11.33 -5.32
C ALA A 101 28.32 -12.75 -5.60
N THR A 102 28.10 -13.07 -6.89
CA THR A 102 27.62 -14.38 -7.37
C THR A 102 28.58 -15.53 -7.09
N ASP A 103 29.82 -15.20 -6.69
CA ASP A 103 30.93 -16.06 -6.29
C ASP A 103 30.79 -16.65 -4.88
N LYS A 104 29.89 -16.13 -4.02
CA LYS A 104 29.59 -16.77 -2.72
C LYS A 104 28.54 -17.89 -2.89
N PRO A 105 28.88 -19.17 -2.63
CA PRO A 105 27.99 -20.31 -2.86
C PRO A 105 26.75 -20.38 -1.93
N LYS A 106 26.67 -19.56 -0.87
CA LYS A 106 25.60 -19.59 0.14
C LYS A 106 24.59 -18.46 0.09
N ALA A 107 24.72 -17.57 -0.88
CA ALA A 107 23.92 -16.36 -0.85
C ALA A 107 22.49 -16.70 -1.37
N LEU A 108 21.46 -16.41 -0.57
CA LEU A 108 20.05 -16.76 -0.82
C LEU A 108 19.30 -15.70 -1.66
N PRO A 109 18.46 -16.08 -2.64
CA PRO A 109 17.56 -15.14 -3.31
C PRO A 109 16.68 -14.43 -2.28
N PHE A 110 16.43 -13.14 -2.48
CA PHE A 110 15.59 -12.37 -1.56
C PHE A 110 14.85 -11.24 -2.28
N LEU A 111 13.69 -10.86 -1.73
CA LEU A 111 12.86 -9.77 -2.21
C LEU A 111 12.63 -8.77 -1.07
N ILE A 112 12.90 -7.51 -1.35
CA ILE A 112 12.54 -6.35 -0.54
C ILE A 112 11.21 -5.84 -1.08
N ARG A 113 10.23 -5.65 -0.20
CA ARG A 113 8.90 -5.17 -0.56
C ARG A 113 8.67 -3.82 0.10
N VAL A 114 7.73 -3.03 -0.40
CA VAL A 114 7.39 -1.75 0.22
C VAL A 114 6.79 -1.91 1.62
N TYR A 115 6.27 -3.10 1.95
CA TYR A 115 5.69 -3.40 3.25
C TYR A 115 6.27 -4.69 3.82
N GLY A 116 6.75 -4.60 5.07
CA GLY A 116 7.34 -5.72 5.82
C GLY A 116 8.85 -5.86 5.64
N LYS A 117 9.42 -6.90 6.26
CA LYS A 117 10.87 -7.17 6.19
C LYS A 117 11.27 -7.84 4.87
N PRO A 118 12.55 -7.75 4.45
CA PRO A 118 13.07 -8.51 3.32
C PRO A 118 12.81 -10.02 3.50
N ARG A 119 12.32 -10.67 2.44
CA ARG A 119 12.04 -12.10 2.42
C ARG A 119 13.16 -12.84 1.71
N TYR A 120 13.86 -13.71 2.45
CA TYR A 120 14.87 -14.61 1.90
C TYR A 120 14.25 -15.95 1.51
N TRP A 121 14.83 -16.62 0.51
CA TRP A 121 14.32 -17.88 -0.04
C TRP A 121 15.36 -19.00 0.05
N PRO A 122 15.48 -19.65 1.24
CA PRO A 122 16.23 -20.89 1.41
C PRO A 122 15.81 -21.97 0.40
N HIS A 123 16.72 -22.91 0.11
CA HIS A 123 16.46 -24.02 -0.80
C HIS A 123 15.18 -24.79 -0.43
N GLU A 124 15.00 -25.09 0.86
CA GLU A 124 13.81 -25.81 1.36
C GLU A 124 12.50 -25.05 1.12
N GLU A 125 12.49 -23.73 1.29
CA GLU A 125 11.31 -22.91 0.99
C GLU A 125 11.02 -22.87 -0.50
N ARG A 126 12.06 -22.78 -1.34
CA ARG A 126 11.92 -22.84 -2.80
C ARG A 126 11.35 -24.19 -3.25
N GLU A 127 11.79 -25.29 -2.67
CA GLU A 127 11.22 -26.61 -2.95
C GLU A 127 9.76 -26.72 -2.51
N LYS A 128 9.41 -26.24 -1.31
CA LYS A 128 8.03 -26.22 -0.82
C LYS A 128 7.13 -25.43 -1.77
N LEU A 129 7.58 -24.26 -2.21
CA LEU A 129 6.89 -23.43 -3.19
C LEU A 129 6.74 -24.15 -4.54
N TRP A 130 7.81 -24.79 -5.01
CA TRP A 130 7.79 -25.57 -6.25
C TRP A 130 6.76 -26.70 -6.21
N ARG A 131 6.72 -27.50 -5.13
CA ARG A 131 5.72 -28.56 -4.95
C ARG A 131 4.29 -28.00 -4.95
N LYS A 132 4.08 -26.84 -4.34
CA LYS A 132 2.78 -26.15 -4.36
C LYS A 132 2.38 -25.76 -5.78
N ILE A 133 3.30 -25.20 -6.57
CA ILE A 133 3.08 -24.84 -7.98
C ILE A 133 2.73 -26.08 -8.81
N LEU A 134 3.50 -27.17 -8.66
CA LEU A 134 3.21 -28.44 -9.33
C LEU A 134 1.80 -28.94 -8.99
N SER A 135 1.39 -28.89 -7.72
CA SER A 135 0.05 -29.32 -7.30
C SER A 135 -1.09 -28.51 -7.95
N ILE A 136 -0.86 -27.23 -8.27
CA ILE A 136 -1.84 -26.39 -8.96
C ILE A 136 -2.04 -26.89 -10.39
N TYR A 137 -0.95 -27.12 -11.13
CA TYR A 137 -1.01 -27.64 -12.50
C TYR A 137 -1.48 -29.09 -12.57
N GLU A 138 -1.17 -29.89 -11.55
CA GLU A 138 -1.71 -31.24 -11.43
C GLU A 138 -3.24 -31.21 -11.31
N LYS A 139 -3.80 -30.31 -10.49
CA LYS A 139 -5.25 -30.19 -10.28
C LYS A 139 -5.98 -29.49 -11.42
N LEU A 140 -5.50 -28.33 -11.87
CA LEU A 140 -6.19 -27.46 -12.82
C LEU A 140 -5.78 -27.69 -14.28
N GLY A 141 -4.63 -28.33 -14.51
CA GLY A 141 -4.02 -28.36 -15.84
C GLY A 141 -3.44 -27.00 -16.24
N GLU A 142 -3.08 -26.89 -17.51
CA GLU A 142 -2.55 -25.67 -18.10
C GLU A 142 -3.69 -24.74 -18.54
N CYS A 143 -3.96 -23.70 -17.75
CA CYS A 143 -5.02 -22.72 -18.03
C CYS A 143 -4.69 -21.34 -17.40
N PRO A 144 -5.40 -20.26 -17.82
CA PRO A 144 -5.19 -18.92 -17.26
C PRO A 144 -5.34 -18.86 -15.73
N ASP A 145 -6.30 -19.58 -15.15
CA ASP A 145 -6.49 -19.62 -13.70
C ASP A 145 -5.31 -20.27 -12.96
N ALA A 146 -4.69 -21.30 -13.55
CA ALA A 146 -3.48 -21.90 -13.02
C ALA A 146 -2.32 -20.90 -13.07
N HIS A 147 -2.17 -20.15 -14.17
CA HIS A 147 -1.14 -19.12 -14.30
C HIS A 147 -1.32 -18.01 -13.27
N ILE A 148 -2.55 -17.51 -13.09
CA ILE A 148 -2.88 -16.50 -12.07
C ILE A 148 -2.46 -16.99 -10.69
N ARG A 149 -2.91 -18.18 -10.28
CA ARG A 149 -2.59 -18.74 -8.95
C ARG A 149 -1.08 -18.94 -8.75
N VAL A 150 -0.37 -19.38 -9.79
CA VAL A 150 1.08 -19.57 -9.72
C VAL A 150 1.81 -18.23 -9.65
N ASN A 151 1.42 -17.24 -10.45
CA ASN A 151 1.97 -15.89 -10.37
C ASN A 151 1.69 -15.24 -9.00
N GLU A 152 0.52 -15.43 -8.40
CA GLU A 152 0.27 -14.96 -7.02
C GLU A 152 1.27 -15.58 -6.02
N LEU A 153 1.60 -16.87 -6.17
CA LEU A 153 2.63 -17.50 -5.33
C LEU A 153 4.05 -16.94 -5.58
N LEU A 154 4.32 -16.49 -6.81
CA LEU A 154 5.59 -15.90 -7.23
C LEU A 154 5.71 -14.39 -6.97
N SER A 155 4.64 -13.74 -6.51
CA SER A 155 4.63 -12.31 -6.13
C SER A 155 5.61 -11.97 -5.01
N GLU A 156 6.07 -12.97 -4.26
CA GLU A 156 7.04 -12.82 -3.18
C GLU A 156 8.44 -13.34 -3.53
N PHE A 157 8.60 -13.93 -4.71
CA PHE A 157 9.88 -14.44 -5.18
C PHE A 157 10.55 -13.37 -6.06
N PRO A 158 11.84 -13.06 -5.89
CA PRO A 158 12.49 -12.00 -6.67
C PRO A 158 12.69 -12.40 -8.13
N GLN A 159 12.60 -11.42 -9.03
CA GLN A 159 13.03 -11.57 -10.42
C GLN A 159 14.55 -11.77 -10.49
N ASP A 160 15.32 -10.92 -9.80
CA ASP A 160 16.77 -10.87 -9.84
C ASP A 160 17.31 -10.37 -8.49
N SER A 161 18.28 -11.07 -7.90
CA SER A 161 18.89 -10.69 -6.61
C SER A 161 19.76 -9.45 -6.73
N ARG A 162 20.17 -9.08 -7.96
CA ARG A 162 20.87 -7.82 -8.23
C ARG A 162 19.92 -6.62 -8.19
N PHE A 163 18.61 -6.86 -8.33
CA PHE A 163 17.58 -5.83 -8.19
C PHE A 163 16.38 -6.42 -7.43
N PRO A 164 16.52 -6.64 -6.12
CA PRO A 164 15.59 -7.43 -5.32
C PRO A 164 14.34 -6.63 -4.92
N LEU A 165 13.87 -5.71 -5.77
CA LEU A 165 12.69 -4.86 -5.52
C LEU A 165 11.49 -5.26 -6.38
N VAL A 166 11.72 -6.17 -7.32
CA VAL A 166 10.77 -6.59 -8.34
C VAL A 166 10.55 -8.10 -8.24
N SER A 167 9.29 -8.51 -8.26
CA SER A 167 8.92 -9.92 -8.14
C SER A 167 8.95 -10.65 -9.47
N LEU A 168 9.04 -11.97 -9.43
CA LEU A 168 8.99 -12.80 -10.63
C LEU A 168 7.61 -12.72 -11.33
N LYS A 169 6.54 -12.50 -10.55
CA LYS A 169 5.19 -12.25 -11.06
C LYS A 169 5.14 -11.06 -12.03
N THR A 170 5.71 -9.93 -11.62
CA THR A 170 5.68 -8.70 -12.44
C THR A 170 6.54 -8.85 -13.69
N HIS A 171 7.67 -9.56 -13.56
CA HIS A 171 8.55 -9.86 -14.69
C HIS A 171 7.90 -10.76 -15.73
N HIS A 172 7.14 -11.75 -15.26
CA HIS A 172 6.38 -12.61 -16.14
C HIS A 172 5.39 -11.83 -17.01
N TRP A 173 4.72 -10.83 -16.42
CA TRP A 173 3.81 -9.95 -17.16
C TRP A 173 4.55 -9.11 -18.20
N LEU A 174 5.55 -8.32 -17.80
CA LEU A 174 6.19 -7.37 -18.70
C LEU A 174 6.87 -8.08 -19.87
N THR A 175 7.61 -9.16 -19.61
CA THR A 175 8.26 -9.97 -20.65
C THR A 175 7.24 -10.56 -21.62
N TRP A 176 6.11 -11.07 -21.11
CA TRP A 176 5.06 -11.62 -21.96
C TRP A 176 4.38 -10.56 -22.84
N ILE A 177 4.13 -9.36 -22.31
CA ILE A 177 3.56 -8.25 -23.09
C ILE A 177 4.54 -7.80 -24.18
N LEU A 178 5.82 -7.59 -23.84
CA LEU A 178 6.82 -7.20 -24.82
C LEU A 178 7.02 -8.27 -25.90
N LYS A 179 6.97 -9.55 -25.54
CA LYS A 179 7.03 -10.65 -26.51
C LYS A 179 5.87 -10.59 -27.50
N LYS A 180 4.63 -10.39 -27.03
CA LYS A 180 3.47 -10.23 -27.91
C LYS A 180 3.63 -9.03 -28.86
N ARG A 181 4.14 -7.91 -28.34
CA ARG A 181 4.38 -6.70 -29.15
C ARG A 181 5.43 -6.93 -30.23
N LEU A 182 6.53 -7.61 -29.87
CA LEU A 182 7.57 -7.99 -30.83
C LEU A 182 7.04 -8.91 -31.93
N GLU A 183 6.13 -9.85 -31.61
CA GLU A 183 5.47 -10.70 -32.61
C GLU A 183 4.59 -9.91 -33.57
N ASP A 184 3.85 -8.93 -33.06
CA ASP A 184 2.89 -8.14 -33.84
C ASP A 184 3.58 -7.04 -34.68
N GLU A 185 4.67 -6.46 -34.18
CA GLU A 185 5.20 -5.17 -34.66
C GLU A 185 6.69 -5.23 -35.09
N GLY A 186 7.40 -6.33 -34.81
CA GLY A 186 8.80 -6.51 -35.21
C GLY A 186 9.81 -6.07 -34.16
N ASP A 187 10.63 -5.07 -34.46
CA ASP A 187 11.76 -4.65 -33.60
C ASP A 187 11.37 -3.57 -32.57
N ILE A 188 12.02 -3.59 -31.39
CA ILE A 188 11.85 -2.56 -30.36
C ILE A 188 12.86 -1.43 -30.62
N LYS A 189 12.35 -0.32 -31.14
CA LYS A 189 13.08 0.96 -31.17
C LYS A 189 12.94 1.69 -29.85
N GLU A 190 11.69 1.83 -29.41
CA GLU A 190 11.28 2.54 -28.20
C GLU A 190 10.21 1.72 -27.48
N ILE A 191 10.05 1.94 -26.18
CA ILE A 191 8.94 1.39 -25.40
C ILE A 191 8.15 2.55 -24.82
N TYR A 192 6.85 2.56 -25.05
CA TYR A 192 5.93 3.53 -24.48
C TYR A 192 5.17 2.89 -23.31
N VAL A 193 5.19 3.54 -22.16
CA VAL A 193 4.35 3.18 -21.02
C VAL A 193 3.31 4.28 -20.86
N MET A 194 2.06 3.95 -21.15
CA MET A 194 0.93 4.84 -20.93
C MET A 194 0.30 4.54 -19.58
N LYS A 195 0.12 5.56 -18.74
CA LYS A 195 -0.61 5.52 -17.48
C LYS A 195 -1.89 6.34 -17.64
N ILE A 196 -3.03 5.73 -17.36
CA ILE A 196 -4.35 6.34 -17.47
C ILE A 196 -4.94 6.43 -16.05
N SER A 197 -5.27 7.64 -15.62
CA SER A 197 -5.85 7.91 -14.31
C SER A 197 -7.17 8.68 -14.45
N ILE A 198 -8.03 8.54 -13.45
CA ILE A 198 -9.28 9.31 -13.35
C ILE A 198 -9.13 10.23 -12.15
N PRO A 199 -8.98 11.56 -12.35
CA PRO A 199 -8.67 12.50 -11.28
C PRO A 199 -9.79 12.52 -10.22
N GLU A 200 -9.39 12.53 -8.95
CA GLU A 200 -10.34 12.67 -7.83
C GLU A 200 -10.77 14.14 -7.67
N GLN A 201 -12.07 14.35 -7.46
CA GLN A 201 -12.63 15.67 -7.13
C GLN A 201 -12.70 15.89 -5.61
N GLU A 202 -12.87 17.14 -5.19
CA GLU A 202 -13.12 17.44 -3.77
C GLU A 202 -14.56 17.07 -3.37
N PHE A 203 -14.72 16.35 -2.26
CA PHE A 203 -16.02 15.89 -1.76
C PHE A 203 -16.33 16.47 -0.38
N HIS A 204 -17.58 16.89 -0.17
CA HIS A 204 -18.05 17.38 1.13
C HIS A 204 -18.87 16.34 1.90
N ARG A 205 -19.38 15.30 1.21
CA ARG A 205 -20.13 14.18 1.82
C ARG A 205 -19.43 12.86 1.59
N LEU A 206 -19.55 11.96 2.57
CA LEU A 206 -18.96 10.62 2.48
C LEU A 206 -19.55 9.79 1.34
N LYS A 207 -20.86 9.93 1.13
CA LYS A 207 -21.62 9.23 0.08
C LYS A 207 -21.06 9.59 -1.30
N GLU A 208 -20.83 10.87 -1.56
CA GLU A 208 -20.24 11.37 -2.82
C GLU A 208 -18.85 10.76 -3.04
N LYS A 209 -17.99 10.78 -2.02
CA LYS A 209 -16.66 10.16 -2.11
C LYS A 209 -16.78 8.67 -2.43
N ARG A 210 -17.65 7.90 -1.76
CA ARG A 210 -17.79 6.46 -2.07
C ARG A 210 -18.32 6.22 -3.49
N GLU A 211 -19.37 6.93 -3.89
CA GLU A 211 -19.98 6.81 -5.22
C GLU A 211 -18.97 7.16 -6.32
N PHE A 212 -18.10 8.15 -6.10
CA PHE A 212 -16.99 8.44 -7.00
C PHE A 212 -16.05 7.25 -7.16
N TYR A 213 -15.58 6.64 -6.07
CA TYR A 213 -14.66 5.50 -6.14
C TYR A 213 -15.32 4.27 -6.79
N GLU A 214 -16.62 4.04 -6.56
CA GLU A 214 -17.39 2.99 -7.24
C GLU A 214 -17.52 3.26 -8.75
N LYS A 215 -17.79 4.51 -9.15
CA LYS A 215 -17.84 4.92 -10.56
C LYS A 215 -16.47 4.84 -11.22
N ARG A 216 -15.41 5.30 -10.54
CA ARG A 216 -14.01 5.18 -11.01
C ARG A 216 -13.66 3.73 -11.31
N ASP A 217 -14.01 2.81 -10.41
CA ASP A 217 -13.82 1.37 -10.63
C ASP A 217 -14.55 0.84 -11.87
N LYS A 218 -15.80 1.27 -12.08
CA LYS A 218 -16.58 0.92 -13.28
C LYS A 218 -15.95 1.48 -14.55
N PHE A 219 -15.50 2.73 -14.54
CA PHE A 219 -14.84 3.36 -15.69
C PHE A 219 -13.52 2.67 -16.03
N LEU A 220 -12.68 2.35 -15.05
CA LEU A 220 -11.45 1.59 -15.27
C LEU A 220 -11.75 0.21 -15.86
N LYS A 221 -12.83 -0.47 -15.45
CA LYS A 221 -13.28 -1.74 -16.06
C LYS A 221 -13.71 -1.57 -17.51
N VAL A 222 -14.47 -0.51 -17.83
CA VAL A 222 -14.87 -0.19 -19.20
C VAL A 222 -13.64 0.05 -20.08
N LEU A 223 -12.70 0.87 -19.60
CA LEU A 223 -11.42 1.11 -20.29
C LEU A 223 -10.61 -0.18 -20.47
N THR A 224 -10.56 -1.04 -19.46
CA THR A 224 -9.88 -2.35 -19.53
C THR A 224 -10.46 -3.22 -20.66
N ILE A 225 -11.80 -3.28 -20.77
CA ILE A 225 -12.48 -4.04 -21.82
C ILE A 225 -12.22 -3.42 -23.20
N LYS A 226 -12.39 -2.10 -23.31
CA LYS A 226 -12.21 -1.36 -24.57
C LYS A 226 -10.78 -1.46 -25.10
N LEU A 227 -9.79 -1.45 -24.20
CA LEU A 227 -8.37 -1.50 -24.53
C LEU A 227 -7.80 -2.93 -24.47
N SER A 228 -8.63 -3.96 -24.34
CA SER A 228 -8.22 -5.35 -24.10
C SER A 228 -7.19 -5.89 -25.12
N LYS A 229 -7.25 -5.47 -26.38
CA LYS A 229 -6.24 -5.77 -27.42
C LYS A 229 -4.82 -5.42 -26.97
N TRP A 230 -4.68 -4.34 -26.20
CA TRP A 230 -3.38 -3.89 -25.71
C TRP A 230 -2.93 -4.52 -24.39
N ASN A 231 -3.73 -5.43 -23.81
CA ASN A 231 -3.49 -6.10 -22.52
C ASN A 231 -3.22 -5.09 -21.39
N PRO A 232 -4.15 -4.14 -21.13
CA PRO A 232 -3.97 -3.15 -20.10
C PRO A 232 -3.89 -3.83 -18.72
N LEU A 233 -3.03 -3.31 -17.85
CA LEU A 233 -2.87 -3.79 -16.49
C LEU A 233 -3.32 -2.72 -15.51
N ARG A 234 -4.27 -3.06 -14.64
CA ARG A 234 -4.64 -2.19 -13.54
C ARG A 234 -3.60 -2.27 -12.43
N ILE A 235 -3.06 -1.13 -12.02
CA ILE A 235 -2.10 -1.03 -10.92
C ILE A 235 -2.63 0.03 -9.95
N GLY A 236 -3.05 -0.41 -8.75
CA GLY A 236 -3.76 0.45 -7.81
C GLY A 236 -5.05 1.01 -8.44
N ASP A 237 -5.10 2.34 -8.57
CA ASP A 237 -6.24 3.09 -9.10
C ASP A 237 -6.06 3.57 -10.54
N GLU A 238 -5.01 3.08 -11.21
CA GLU A 238 -4.60 3.51 -12.53
C GLU A 238 -4.58 2.32 -13.50
N LEU A 239 -4.64 2.60 -14.79
CA LEU A 239 -4.53 1.61 -15.86
C LEU A 239 -3.26 1.84 -16.67
N PHE A 240 -2.44 0.81 -16.82
CA PHE A 240 -1.15 0.88 -17.51
C PHE A 240 -1.18 0.07 -18.81
N ILE A 241 -0.54 0.60 -19.85
CA ILE A 241 -0.41 -0.05 -21.15
C ILE A 241 1.04 0.08 -21.62
N VAL A 242 1.61 -1.04 -22.10
CA VAL A 242 2.96 -1.09 -22.67
C VAL A 242 2.88 -1.33 -24.18
N LEU A 243 3.50 -0.43 -24.94
CA LEU A 243 3.50 -0.40 -26.40
C LEU A 243 4.93 -0.24 -26.92
N ILE A 244 5.16 -0.58 -28.19
CA ILE A 244 6.49 -0.44 -28.84
C ILE A 244 6.45 0.38 -30.14
N SER A 245 5.31 1.02 -30.41
CA SER A 245 5.07 1.85 -31.60
C SER A 245 4.23 3.07 -31.28
N GLU A 246 4.65 4.23 -31.79
CA GLU A 246 3.93 5.51 -31.70
C GLU A 246 2.53 5.43 -32.37
N ASP A 247 2.39 4.66 -33.45
CA ASP A 247 1.09 4.47 -34.10
C ASP A 247 0.08 3.78 -33.18
N ASN A 248 0.56 2.86 -32.34
CA ASN A 248 -0.29 2.21 -31.34
C ASN A 248 -0.64 3.17 -30.19
N VAL A 249 0.24 4.10 -29.82
CA VAL A 249 -0.09 5.17 -28.87
C VAL A 249 -1.25 5.99 -29.41
N LYS A 250 -1.17 6.46 -30.66
CA LYS A 250 -2.24 7.25 -31.32
C LYS A 250 -3.57 6.48 -31.39
N LYS A 251 -3.53 5.17 -31.67
CA LYS A 251 -4.72 4.31 -31.68
C LYS A 251 -5.34 4.18 -30.28
N VAL A 252 -4.53 3.93 -29.25
CA VAL A 252 -5.02 3.84 -27.86
C VAL A 252 -5.67 5.16 -27.42
N LEU A 253 -5.03 6.30 -27.70
CA LEU A 253 -5.59 7.62 -27.41
C LEU A 253 -6.93 7.85 -28.11
N SER A 254 -7.06 7.39 -29.36
CA SER A 254 -8.31 7.49 -30.12
C SER A 254 -9.42 6.62 -29.52
N GLU A 255 -9.10 5.39 -29.10
CA GLU A 255 -10.06 4.50 -28.43
C GLU A 255 -10.53 5.07 -27.09
N ILE A 256 -9.63 5.70 -26.32
CA ILE A 256 -9.99 6.39 -25.06
C ILE A 256 -10.94 7.55 -25.35
N LYS A 257 -10.64 8.39 -26.36
CA LYS A 257 -11.51 9.52 -26.75
C LYS A 257 -12.94 9.07 -27.07
N ILE A 258 -13.11 7.93 -27.72
CA ILE A 258 -14.43 7.36 -28.08
C ILE A 258 -15.25 6.99 -26.83
N THR A 259 -14.61 6.71 -25.69
CA THR A 259 -15.33 6.37 -24.46
C THR A 259 -16.02 7.56 -23.80
N HIS A 260 -15.62 8.79 -24.16
CA HIS A 260 -16.04 10.04 -23.50
C HIS A 260 -15.76 10.09 -21.98
N ILE A 261 -15.01 9.13 -21.43
CA ILE A 261 -14.59 9.14 -20.02
C ILE A 261 -13.50 10.19 -19.86
N SER A 262 -13.66 11.08 -18.87
CA SER A 262 -12.61 12.03 -18.52
C SER A 262 -11.46 11.33 -17.80
N CYS A 263 -10.25 11.45 -18.34
CA CYS A 263 -9.04 10.84 -17.79
C CYS A 263 -7.80 11.68 -18.07
N ASP A 264 -6.83 11.59 -17.17
CA ASP A 264 -5.46 12.06 -17.39
C ASP A 264 -4.61 10.90 -17.93
N ILE A 265 -3.75 11.22 -18.89
CA ILE A 265 -2.91 10.26 -19.60
C ILE A 265 -1.48 10.76 -19.58
N ASP A 266 -0.64 10.00 -18.89
CA ASP A 266 0.80 10.19 -18.84
C ASP A 266 1.49 9.17 -19.75
N ILE A 267 2.39 9.61 -20.62
CA ILE A 267 3.13 8.78 -21.56
C ILE A 267 4.62 8.90 -21.27
N PHE A 268 5.25 7.76 -20.99
CA PHE A 268 6.70 7.65 -20.81
C PHE A 268 7.31 6.93 -22.00
N THR A 269 8.20 7.59 -22.73
CA THR A 269 8.88 7.01 -23.89
C THR A 269 10.30 6.63 -23.50
N TYR A 270 10.63 5.34 -23.54
CA TYR A 270 11.94 4.81 -23.14
C TYR A 270 12.84 4.54 -24.33
N HIS A 271 14.03 5.14 -24.28
CA HIS A 271 15.06 5.00 -25.31
C HIS A 271 16.13 4.01 -24.86
N PHE A 272 16.43 3.01 -25.68
CA PHE A 272 17.38 1.96 -25.33
C PHE A 272 18.72 2.09 -26.03
N GLY A 273 19.75 1.50 -25.44
CA GLY A 273 20.99 1.25 -26.17
C GLY A 273 21.85 0.18 -25.52
N LYS A 274 22.93 -0.18 -26.22
CA LYS A 274 23.86 -1.22 -25.79
C LYS A 274 25.02 -0.63 -25.00
N VAL A 275 25.43 -1.33 -23.95
CA VAL A 275 26.63 -1.06 -23.15
C VAL A 275 27.45 -2.34 -23.08
N LYS A 276 28.76 -2.21 -23.22
CA LYS A 276 29.70 -3.32 -23.00
C LYS A 276 30.17 -3.27 -21.55
N ILE A 277 30.14 -4.40 -20.87
CA ILE A 277 30.61 -4.56 -19.50
C ILE A 277 31.56 -5.75 -19.48
N SER A 278 32.74 -5.55 -18.90
CA SER A 278 33.68 -6.63 -18.60
C SER A 278 33.17 -7.43 -17.42
N VAL A 279 32.91 -8.73 -17.63
CA VAL A 279 32.50 -9.66 -16.58
C VAL A 279 33.58 -10.75 -16.49
N GLY A 280 34.54 -10.55 -15.58
CA GLY A 280 35.80 -11.33 -15.59
C GLY A 280 36.59 -11.02 -16.87
N ASP A 281 37.10 -12.07 -17.53
CA ASP A 281 37.93 -11.94 -18.75
C ASP A 281 37.11 -11.75 -20.04
N LYS A 282 35.78 -11.58 -19.96
CA LYS A 282 34.89 -11.49 -21.13
C LYS A 282 34.12 -10.18 -21.15
N GLU A 283 34.12 -9.49 -22.30
CA GLU A 283 33.15 -8.44 -22.57
C GLU A 283 31.77 -9.04 -22.88
N LYS A 284 30.74 -8.57 -22.17
CA LYS A 284 29.34 -8.86 -22.50
C LYS A 284 28.61 -7.56 -22.82
N SER A 285 27.79 -7.58 -23.88
CA SER A 285 26.91 -6.48 -24.23
C SER A 285 25.56 -6.62 -23.53
N TYR A 286 25.12 -5.55 -22.87
CA TYR A 286 23.84 -5.45 -22.17
C TYR A 286 22.99 -4.34 -22.78
N ILE A 287 21.67 -4.56 -22.82
CA ILE A 287 20.68 -3.52 -23.15
C ILE A 287 20.43 -2.68 -21.90
N ARG A 288 20.39 -1.37 -22.05
CA ARG A 288 19.97 -0.41 -21.01
C ARG A 288 19.02 0.63 -21.56
N VAL A 289 18.24 1.23 -20.68
CA VAL A 289 17.60 2.52 -20.95
C VAL A 289 18.68 3.62 -20.90
N ARG A 290 18.71 4.50 -21.90
CA ARG A 290 19.63 5.65 -22.00
C ARG A 290 18.98 6.94 -21.50
N SER A 291 17.74 7.16 -21.89
CA SER A 291 16.94 8.34 -21.56
C SER A 291 15.45 7.96 -21.60
N TYR A 292 14.61 8.86 -21.09
CA TYR A 292 13.18 8.78 -21.28
C TYR A 292 12.59 10.18 -21.51
N ASP A 293 11.51 10.23 -22.27
CA ASP A 293 10.69 11.44 -22.43
C ASP A 293 9.36 11.28 -21.69
N PHE A 294 8.73 12.39 -21.34
CA PHE A 294 7.48 12.44 -20.60
C PHE A 294 6.52 13.44 -21.22
N GLU A 295 5.30 12.97 -21.47
CA GLU A 295 4.19 13.79 -21.96
C GLU A 295 2.93 13.52 -21.11
N SER A 296 2.12 14.56 -20.88
CA SER A 296 0.88 14.47 -20.10
C SER A 296 -0.24 15.17 -20.84
N PHE A 297 -1.41 14.52 -20.92
CA PHE A 297 -2.59 15.06 -21.59
C PHE A 297 -3.85 14.69 -20.81
N SER A 298 -4.88 15.53 -20.88
CA SER A 298 -6.22 15.19 -20.39
C SER A 298 -7.16 14.97 -21.57
N VAL A 299 -8.01 13.94 -21.48
CA VAL A 299 -8.96 13.53 -22.53
C VAL A 299 -10.35 13.42 -21.94
N GLY A 300 -11.38 13.68 -22.75
CA GLY A 300 -12.79 13.52 -22.40
C GLY A 300 -13.49 14.82 -22.01
N VAL A 301 -14.80 14.75 -21.79
CA VAL A 301 -15.59 15.87 -21.26
C VAL A 301 -15.84 15.59 -19.80
N SER A 302 -15.43 16.50 -18.92
CA SER A 302 -15.82 16.46 -17.51
C SER A 302 -17.33 16.68 -17.43
N GLU A 303 -18.12 15.66 -17.14
CA GLU A 303 -19.46 15.90 -16.62
C GLU A 303 -19.32 16.69 -15.31
N ASP A 304 -20.02 17.82 -15.19
CA ASP A 304 -20.22 18.43 -13.87
C ASP A 304 -20.83 17.34 -12.99
N TRP A 305 -20.12 16.94 -11.93
CA TRP A 305 -20.60 15.96 -10.98
C TRP A 305 -21.70 16.59 -10.11
N ARG A 306 -22.88 16.84 -10.70
CA ARG A 306 -24.05 17.38 -10.02
C ARG A 306 -24.74 16.24 -9.28
N TYR A 307 -24.40 16.09 -8.01
CA TYR A 307 -25.02 15.07 -7.16
C TYR A 307 -26.43 15.49 -6.74
N ALA A 308 -27.43 14.69 -7.11
CA ALA A 308 -28.78 14.81 -6.58
C ALA A 308 -28.85 14.16 -5.18
N PRO A 309 -29.38 14.83 -4.15
CA PRO A 309 -29.56 14.22 -2.83
C PRO A 309 -30.63 13.12 -2.91
N SER A 310 -30.21 11.86 -2.92
CA SER A 310 -31.10 10.70 -2.70
C SER A 310 -30.96 10.15 -1.29
N GLU A 311 -32.05 9.62 -0.75
CA GLU A 311 -32.21 9.30 0.67
C GLU A 311 -31.37 8.12 1.20
N ARG A 312 -31.21 8.16 2.53
CA ARG A 312 -30.45 7.32 3.49
C ARG A 312 -28.93 7.51 3.53
N VAL A 313 -28.49 7.91 4.72
CA VAL A 313 -27.11 8.15 5.14
C VAL A 313 -26.56 6.86 5.76
N GLU A 314 -25.70 6.14 5.06
CA GLU A 314 -25.34 4.75 5.43
C GLU A 314 -24.46 4.58 6.68
N TRP A 315 -23.94 5.65 7.28
CA TRP A 315 -23.26 5.57 8.58
C TRP A 315 -24.22 5.46 9.77
N ILE A 316 -25.52 5.30 9.54
CA ILE A 316 -26.54 5.07 10.58
C ILE A 316 -26.12 3.99 11.58
N ARG A 317 -25.49 2.90 11.14
CA ARG A 317 -25.04 1.85 12.08
C ARG A 317 -24.02 2.34 13.12
N TYR A 318 -23.22 3.34 12.79
CA TYR A 318 -22.26 3.96 13.71
C TYR A 318 -22.87 5.10 14.54
N MET A 319 -24.07 5.57 14.19
CA MET A 319 -24.82 6.56 14.99
C MET A 319 -25.21 6.03 16.37
N ASN A 320 -25.30 4.71 16.51
CA ASN A 320 -25.59 4.04 17.78
C ASN A 320 -24.41 4.03 18.75
N TYR A 321 -23.21 4.41 18.29
CA TYR A 321 -22.03 4.49 19.15
C TYR A 321 -21.89 5.87 19.79
N PRO A 322 -21.41 5.95 21.04
CA PRO A 322 -21.13 7.24 21.69
C PRO A 322 -20.12 8.12 20.93
N TYR A 323 -19.21 7.51 20.17
CA TYR A 323 -18.17 8.17 19.38
C TYR A 323 -17.88 7.36 18.10
N VAL A 324 -17.31 8.03 17.11
CA VAL A 324 -16.86 7.42 15.84
C VAL A 324 -15.41 7.82 15.61
N ALA A 325 -14.56 6.85 15.30
CA ALA A 325 -13.21 7.07 14.79
C ALA A 325 -13.22 7.04 13.27
N TRP A 326 -12.72 8.11 12.66
CA TRP A 326 -12.45 8.22 11.25
C TRP A 326 -10.95 8.09 11.06
N ILE A 327 -10.52 7.09 10.31
CA ILE A 327 -9.12 6.73 10.20
C ILE A 327 -8.72 6.91 8.74
N SER A 328 -7.76 7.78 8.48
CA SER A 328 -7.23 8.05 7.14
C SER A 328 -5.79 7.61 7.07
N VAL A 329 -5.43 6.90 6.01
CA VAL A 329 -4.04 6.65 5.62
C VAL A 329 -3.90 6.88 4.12
N ARG A 330 -2.86 7.62 3.74
CA ARG A 330 -2.56 7.92 2.34
C ARG A 330 -1.06 8.05 2.15
N PRO A 331 -0.48 7.58 1.03
CA PRO A 331 0.87 7.96 0.63
C PRO A 331 0.99 9.49 0.56
N VAL A 332 2.16 10.01 0.91
CA VAL A 332 2.45 11.45 0.77
C VAL A 332 2.54 11.83 -0.71
N TYR A 333 2.89 10.87 -1.57
CA TYR A 333 3.12 11.07 -3.00
C TYR A 333 2.28 10.11 -3.84
N ASN A 334 2.12 10.40 -5.14
CA ASN A 334 1.50 9.46 -6.08
C ASN A 334 2.31 8.16 -6.23
N LEU A 335 1.78 7.17 -6.96
CA LEU A 335 2.40 5.84 -7.09
C LEU A 335 3.83 5.90 -7.64
N GLN A 336 4.07 6.75 -8.64
CA GLN A 336 5.39 6.94 -9.25
C GLN A 336 6.43 7.46 -8.27
N GLU A 337 6.12 8.57 -7.62
CA GLU A 337 7.03 9.20 -6.67
C GLU A 337 7.19 8.35 -5.40
N SER A 338 6.15 7.63 -4.98
CA SER A 338 6.24 6.62 -3.92
C SER A 338 7.20 5.49 -4.28
N ALA A 339 7.19 5.00 -5.53
CA ALA A 339 8.13 3.99 -5.98
C ALA A 339 9.58 4.50 -5.99
N ARG A 340 9.79 5.77 -6.35
CA ARG A 340 11.11 6.42 -6.24
C ARG A 340 11.58 6.49 -4.78
N LYS A 341 10.71 6.92 -3.85
CA LYS A 341 11.03 6.94 -2.41
C LYS A 341 11.33 5.57 -1.84
N PHE A 342 10.60 4.55 -2.28
CA PHE A 342 10.86 3.17 -1.89
C PHE A 342 12.23 2.68 -2.36
N LEU A 343 12.61 2.96 -3.61
CA LEU A 343 13.93 2.65 -4.15
C LEU A 343 15.04 3.34 -3.32
N GLU A 344 14.89 4.64 -3.04
CA GLU A 344 15.85 5.41 -2.25
C GLU A 344 16.02 4.84 -0.84
N TRP A 345 14.91 4.48 -0.19
CA TRP A 345 14.93 3.82 1.10
C TRP A 345 15.65 2.46 1.03
N ALA A 346 15.31 1.61 0.05
CA ALA A 346 15.90 0.28 -0.07
C ALA A 346 17.40 0.34 -0.36
N GLU A 347 17.82 1.30 -1.20
CA GLU A 347 19.24 1.57 -1.45
C GLU A 347 19.96 1.98 -0.17
N LYS A 348 19.40 2.93 0.58
CA LYS A 348 20.00 3.50 1.78
C LYS A 348 20.08 2.51 2.93
N GLU A 349 18.99 1.81 3.22
CA GLU A 349 18.81 1.03 4.47
C GLU A 349 19.15 -0.46 4.32
N ILE A 350 19.21 -1.01 3.09
CA ILE A 350 19.43 -2.45 2.89
C ILE A 350 20.56 -2.71 1.88
N LEU A 351 20.46 -2.15 0.68
CA LEU A 351 21.35 -2.54 -0.42
C LEU A 351 22.78 -1.97 -0.26
N ASN A 352 22.93 -0.81 0.38
CA ASN A 352 24.25 -0.23 0.67
C ASN A 352 25.08 -1.05 1.66
N GLU A 353 24.43 -1.76 2.58
CA GLU A 353 25.08 -2.64 3.56
C GLU A 353 25.40 -4.03 2.97
N THR A 354 24.88 -4.34 1.79
CA THR A 354 25.08 -5.64 1.14
C THR A 354 26.46 -5.68 0.42
N PRO A 355 27.23 -6.78 0.51
CA PRO A 355 28.53 -6.89 -0.17
C PRO A 355 28.43 -6.61 -1.68
N LYS A 356 29.14 -5.58 -2.13
CA LYS A 356 29.17 -5.15 -3.53
C LYS A 356 30.32 -5.84 -4.26
N LYS A 357 30.09 -6.27 -5.49
CA LYS A 357 31.19 -6.52 -6.43
C LYS A 357 31.58 -5.16 -7.01
N GLU A 358 32.87 -4.80 -6.96
CA GLU A 358 33.38 -3.61 -7.67
C GLU A 358 33.26 -3.84 -9.18
N GLU A 359 32.10 -3.55 -9.73
CA GLU A 359 31.89 -3.35 -11.15
C GLU A 359 31.25 -1.96 -11.32
N THR A 360 31.55 -1.34 -12.46
CA THR A 360 31.22 0.04 -12.84
C THR A 360 29.89 0.54 -12.29
N THR A 361 29.91 1.70 -11.64
CA THR A 361 28.70 2.36 -11.13
C THR A 361 27.81 2.82 -12.29
N PHE A 362 26.63 2.21 -12.44
CA PHE A 362 25.64 2.66 -13.45
C PHE A 362 24.62 3.58 -12.80
N LYS A 363 24.71 4.89 -13.09
CA LYS A 363 23.64 5.83 -12.78
C LYS A 363 22.63 5.85 -13.94
N ASN A 364 21.43 5.33 -13.69
CA ASN A 364 20.26 5.56 -14.53
C ASN A 364 19.34 6.55 -13.78
N ASN A 365 19.04 7.69 -14.41
CA ASN A 365 18.04 8.63 -13.91
C ASN A 365 16.70 8.30 -14.56
N MET A 366 16.08 7.18 -14.18
CA MET A 366 14.73 6.82 -14.63
C MET A 366 13.69 7.23 -13.59
N SER A 367 12.57 7.82 -14.03
CA SER A 367 11.46 8.22 -13.15
C SER A 367 10.41 7.14 -12.94
N VAL A 368 10.31 6.14 -13.83
CA VAL A 368 9.28 5.08 -13.78
C VAL A 368 9.88 3.72 -14.16
N CYS A 369 9.51 2.68 -13.41
CA CYS A 369 9.67 1.27 -13.78
C CYS A 369 8.33 0.57 -13.56
N PRO A 370 7.64 0.09 -14.62
CA PRO A 370 6.32 -0.52 -14.50
C PRO A 370 6.27 -1.67 -13.49
N GLU A 371 7.33 -2.47 -13.42
CA GLU A 371 7.40 -3.59 -12.49
C GLU A 371 7.58 -3.17 -11.03
N LEU A 372 8.32 -2.08 -10.78
CA LEU A 372 8.45 -1.50 -9.45
C LEU A 372 7.14 -0.85 -9.01
N LEU A 373 6.46 -0.11 -9.90
CA LEU A 373 5.15 0.47 -9.61
C LEU A 373 4.16 -0.62 -9.20
N LEU A 374 4.13 -1.72 -9.95
CA LEU A 374 3.31 -2.87 -9.64
C LEU A 374 3.67 -3.49 -8.28
N SER A 375 4.95 -3.70 -8.02
CA SER A 375 5.44 -4.27 -6.76
C SER A 375 5.09 -3.38 -5.55
N VAL A 376 5.17 -2.06 -5.71
CA VAL A 376 4.79 -1.06 -4.70
C VAL A 376 3.27 -1.06 -4.46
N ALA A 377 2.46 -1.04 -5.52
CA ALA A 377 1.00 -1.08 -5.39
C ALA A 377 0.51 -2.38 -4.70
N GLU A 378 1.09 -3.54 -5.05
CA GLU A 378 0.75 -4.81 -4.39
C GLU A 378 1.17 -4.86 -2.92
N GLY A 379 2.35 -4.33 -2.59
CA GLY A 379 2.80 -4.27 -1.20
C GLY A 379 1.97 -3.29 -0.37
N TYR A 380 1.60 -2.14 -0.94
CA TYR A 380 0.70 -1.18 -0.30
C TYR A 380 -0.70 -1.76 -0.08
N SER A 381 -1.21 -2.53 -1.05
CA SER A 381 -2.49 -3.25 -0.90
C SER A 381 -2.47 -4.24 0.28
N ARG A 382 -1.36 -4.98 0.46
CA ARG A 382 -1.18 -5.87 1.62
C ARG A 382 -1.08 -5.08 2.93
N PHE A 383 -0.38 -3.96 2.93
CA PHE A 383 -0.38 -3.03 4.07
C PHE A 383 -1.79 -2.62 4.44
N LEU A 384 -2.62 -2.18 3.49
CA LEU A 384 -4.01 -1.76 3.77
C LEU A 384 -4.88 -2.89 4.33
N LEU A 385 -4.68 -4.13 3.86
CA LEU A 385 -5.38 -5.30 4.40
C LEU A 385 -5.00 -5.59 5.86
N GLU A 386 -3.71 -5.52 6.18
CA GLU A 386 -3.24 -5.72 7.56
C GLU A 386 -3.63 -4.54 8.46
N PHE A 387 -3.58 -3.33 7.94
CA PHE A 387 -4.03 -2.10 8.59
C PHE A 387 -5.50 -2.20 9.00
N ALA A 388 -6.38 -2.62 8.08
CA ALA A 388 -7.80 -2.82 8.37
C ALA A 388 -8.03 -3.88 9.47
N LYS A 389 -7.33 -5.02 9.41
CA LYS A 389 -7.41 -6.06 10.44
C LYS A 389 -6.99 -5.58 11.82
N ASN A 390 -6.05 -4.63 11.88
CA ASN A 390 -5.56 -4.06 13.14
C ASN A 390 -6.50 -3.00 13.75
N ILE A 391 -7.50 -2.50 12.99
CA ILE A 391 -8.58 -1.68 13.55
C ILE A 391 -9.47 -2.54 14.46
N ASP A 392 -10.06 -3.62 13.91
CA ASP A 392 -10.78 -4.64 14.68
C ASP A 392 -10.71 -6.00 13.94
N SER A 393 -10.01 -6.96 14.53
CA SER A 393 -9.80 -8.29 13.94
C SER A 393 -11.08 -9.14 13.86
N ARG A 394 -12.14 -8.74 14.58
CA ARG A 394 -13.43 -9.46 14.61
C ARG A 394 -14.38 -9.00 13.51
N VAL A 395 -14.08 -7.89 12.87
CA VAL A 395 -14.91 -7.29 11.82
C VAL A 395 -14.21 -7.51 10.49
N LYS A 396 -14.96 -7.92 9.46
CA LYS A 396 -14.39 -8.05 8.13
C LYS A 396 -13.83 -6.68 7.69
N PRO A 397 -12.62 -6.60 7.11
CA PRO A 397 -12.05 -5.33 6.64
C PRO A 397 -13.02 -4.47 5.83
N ASP A 398 -13.76 -5.09 4.91
CA ASP A 398 -14.70 -4.40 4.03
C ASP A 398 -15.89 -3.76 4.79
N GLU A 399 -16.20 -4.22 6.01
CA GLU A 399 -17.25 -3.61 6.82
C GLU A 399 -16.81 -2.30 7.46
N ILE A 400 -15.52 -2.04 7.63
CA ILE A 400 -15.03 -0.78 8.23
C ILE A 400 -14.40 0.15 7.21
N THR A 401 -14.08 -0.35 6.03
CA THR A 401 -13.46 0.43 4.97
C THR A 401 -14.51 1.14 4.11
N ILE A 402 -14.37 2.46 4.01
CA ILE A 402 -15.23 3.30 3.18
C ILE A 402 -14.61 3.47 1.81
N VAL A 403 -13.32 3.79 1.80
CA VAL A 403 -12.52 3.97 0.58
C VAL A 403 -11.25 3.17 0.78
N ARG A 404 -10.90 2.35 -0.22
CA ARG A 404 -9.65 1.61 -0.28
C ARG A 404 -9.01 1.86 -1.63
N SER A 405 -7.91 2.58 -1.63
CA SER A 405 -7.21 3.01 -2.83
C SER A 405 -5.76 3.32 -2.46
N PHE A 406 -4.88 3.27 -3.46
CA PHE A 406 -3.51 3.72 -3.32
C PHE A 406 -3.46 5.20 -2.88
N ASP A 407 -4.21 6.09 -3.53
CA ASP A 407 -4.15 7.54 -3.27
C ASP A 407 -4.78 7.95 -1.94
N SER A 408 -5.85 7.26 -1.53
CA SER A 408 -6.55 7.58 -0.29
C SER A 408 -7.29 6.36 0.25
N SER A 409 -7.01 6.01 1.51
CA SER A 409 -7.76 4.97 2.23
C SER A 409 -8.40 5.53 3.49
N LEU A 410 -9.71 5.34 3.61
CA LEU A 410 -10.55 5.86 4.67
C LEU A 410 -11.34 4.73 5.33
N PHE A 411 -11.26 4.65 6.66
CA PHE A 411 -11.95 3.68 7.49
C PHE A 411 -12.81 4.40 8.54
N ILE A 412 -13.88 3.74 8.96
CA ILE A 412 -14.79 4.20 10.00
C ILE A 412 -15.02 3.11 11.03
N TYR A 413 -14.96 3.49 12.31
CA TYR A 413 -15.13 2.55 13.40
C TYR A 413 -15.92 3.16 14.56
N GLY A 414 -16.91 2.40 15.05
CA GLY A 414 -17.73 2.80 16.20
C GLY A 414 -17.03 2.56 17.54
N LEU A 415 -16.99 3.56 18.41
CA LEU A 415 -16.30 3.53 19.70
C LEU A 415 -17.28 3.63 20.87
N LYS A 416 -17.23 2.64 21.77
CA LYS A 416 -17.98 2.67 23.06
C LYS A 416 -17.33 3.59 24.10
N LYS A 417 -15.99 3.63 24.12
CA LYS A 417 -15.16 4.46 25.00
C LYS A 417 -14.07 5.15 24.18
N LEU A 418 -13.64 6.33 24.62
CA LEU A 418 -12.55 7.07 23.96
C LEU A 418 -11.18 6.42 24.15
N SER A 419 -10.94 5.76 25.30
CA SER A 419 -9.67 5.09 25.64
C SER A 419 -9.27 4.06 24.58
N LYS A 420 -10.24 3.36 24.00
CA LYS A 420 -10.03 2.39 22.92
C LYS A 420 -9.33 2.98 21.69
N THR A 421 -9.45 4.29 21.44
CA THR A 421 -8.78 4.92 20.29
C THR A 421 -7.26 4.83 20.39
N ILE A 422 -6.71 4.90 21.59
CA ILE A 422 -5.25 4.83 21.79
C ILE A 422 -4.74 3.42 21.48
N GLU A 423 -5.46 2.39 21.94
CA GLU A 423 -5.16 1.00 21.57
C GLU A 423 -5.25 0.73 20.07
N ILE A 424 -6.18 1.39 19.38
CA ILE A 424 -6.27 1.33 17.91
C ILE A 424 -5.06 2.05 17.30
N TYR A 425 -4.76 3.28 17.74
CA TYR A 425 -3.63 4.05 17.24
C TYR A 425 -2.32 3.29 17.35
N GLU A 426 -2.04 2.70 18.51
CA GLU A 426 -0.82 1.91 18.78
C GLU A 426 -0.68 0.70 17.85
N ARG A 427 -1.78 0.00 17.58
CA ARG A 427 -1.74 -1.14 16.65
C ARG A 427 -1.49 -0.66 15.23
N LEU A 428 -2.08 0.45 14.83
CA LEU A 428 -1.93 1.00 13.49
C LEU A 428 -0.57 1.64 13.25
N ILE A 429 0.01 2.35 14.22
CA ILE A 429 1.34 2.97 14.04
C ILE A 429 2.42 1.91 13.82
N ARG A 430 2.36 0.77 14.53
CA ARG A 430 3.25 -0.38 14.30
C ARG A 430 3.13 -0.97 12.90
N VAL A 431 1.92 -0.95 12.35
CA VAL A 431 1.68 -1.38 10.97
C VAL A 431 2.26 -0.37 9.98
N VAL A 432 2.11 0.94 10.26
CA VAL A 432 2.68 2.03 9.47
C VAL A 432 4.21 2.03 9.50
N GLU A 433 4.84 1.76 10.64
CA GLU A 433 6.30 1.68 10.79
C GLU A 433 6.95 0.59 9.92
N ASN A 434 6.18 -0.43 9.51
CA ASN A 434 6.65 -1.48 8.62
C ASN A 434 6.49 -1.14 7.13
N LEU A 435 6.01 0.07 6.80
CA LEU A 435 5.84 0.56 5.45
C LEU A 435 7.01 1.48 5.07
N HIS A 436 7.64 1.18 3.94
CA HIS A 436 8.89 1.80 3.48
C HIS A 436 8.68 2.93 2.47
N ILE A 437 7.48 3.52 2.48
CA ILE A 437 7.17 4.77 1.78
C ILE A 437 6.56 5.76 2.77
N PRO A 438 6.80 7.07 2.58
CA PRO A 438 6.17 8.08 3.40
C PRO A 438 4.64 8.06 3.27
N VAL A 439 3.95 7.98 4.42
CA VAL A 439 2.49 8.05 4.50
C VAL A 439 2.04 9.12 5.49
N SER A 440 0.90 9.73 5.20
CA SER A 440 0.13 10.54 6.13
C SER A 440 -0.95 9.67 6.77
N PHE A 441 -0.86 9.49 8.08
CA PHE A 441 -1.79 8.71 8.89
C PHE A 441 -2.47 9.63 9.91
N SER A 442 -3.78 9.51 10.08
CA SER A 442 -4.52 10.30 11.06
C SER A 442 -5.77 9.57 11.55
N ILE A 443 -6.08 9.74 12.84
CA ILE A 443 -7.34 9.28 13.42
C ILE A 443 -8.09 10.48 13.96
N VAL A 444 -9.30 10.73 13.47
CA VAL A 444 -10.19 11.78 13.97
C VAL A 444 -11.36 11.13 14.70
N VAL A 445 -11.47 11.38 16.00
CA VAL A 445 -12.57 10.89 16.84
C VAL A 445 -13.56 12.01 17.09
N ALA A 446 -14.82 11.78 16.74
CA ALA A 446 -15.88 12.76 16.92
C ALA A 446 -17.18 12.11 17.40
N LYS A 447 -18.18 12.94 17.71
CA LYS A 447 -19.56 12.48 17.85
C LYS A 447 -20.11 12.04 16.49
N PRO A 448 -21.01 11.04 16.42
CA PRO A 448 -21.53 10.55 15.14
C PRO A 448 -22.21 11.65 14.29
N LYS A 449 -22.82 12.65 14.92
CA LYS A 449 -23.48 13.80 14.26
C LYS A 449 -22.50 14.88 13.79
N HIS A 450 -21.19 14.73 13.99
CA HIS A 450 -20.22 15.74 13.58
C HIS A 450 -20.10 15.79 12.04
N PRO A 451 -20.10 16.98 11.39
CA PRO A 451 -20.08 17.07 9.94
C PRO A 451 -18.84 16.44 9.31
N PHE A 452 -19.02 15.58 8.32
CA PHE A 452 -17.91 14.86 7.66
C PHE A 452 -16.89 15.78 6.99
N TRP A 453 -17.31 16.85 6.32
CA TRP A 453 -16.37 17.81 5.72
C TRP A 453 -15.41 18.45 6.75
N ARG A 454 -15.85 18.62 8.01
CA ARG A 454 -14.96 19.09 9.09
C ARG A 454 -13.95 18.03 9.50
N VAL A 455 -14.31 16.75 9.41
CA VAL A 455 -13.40 15.63 9.64
C VAL A 455 -12.34 15.59 8.54
N LEU A 456 -12.73 15.75 7.27
CA LEU A 456 -11.81 15.76 6.13
C LEU A 456 -10.70 16.82 6.30
N ASN A 457 -11.07 18.03 6.71
CA ASN A 457 -10.12 19.13 6.95
C ASN A 457 -9.06 18.82 8.03
N LEU A 458 -9.24 17.75 8.80
CA LEU A 458 -8.33 17.36 9.87
C LEU A 458 -7.35 16.24 9.46
N PHE A 459 -7.58 15.53 8.35
CA PHE A 459 -6.73 14.40 7.94
C PHE A 459 -5.33 14.80 7.48
N HIS A 460 -5.09 16.05 7.11
CA HIS A 460 -3.78 16.51 6.65
C HIS A 460 -2.77 16.73 7.78
N LYS A 461 -3.17 16.52 9.03
CA LYS A 461 -2.38 16.90 10.20
C LYS A 461 -1.47 15.81 10.76
N GLY A 462 -1.64 14.53 10.38
CA GLY A 462 -0.69 13.47 10.75
C GLY A 462 -0.78 12.95 12.20
N HIS A 463 -1.95 13.05 12.84
CA HIS A 463 -2.08 12.90 14.30
C HIS A 463 -3.36 12.20 14.76
N LEU A 464 -3.43 11.86 16.05
CA LEU A 464 -4.68 11.49 16.73
C LEU A 464 -5.41 12.76 17.17
N ILE A 465 -6.65 12.93 16.71
CA ILE A 465 -7.42 14.16 16.85
C ILE A 465 -8.77 13.85 17.50
N TYR A 466 -9.10 14.53 18.58
CA TYR A 466 -10.40 14.46 19.23
C TYR A 466 -11.21 15.73 18.98
N VAL A 467 -12.41 15.58 18.43
CA VAL A 467 -13.39 16.66 18.24
C VAL A 467 -14.57 16.42 19.19
N ILE A 468 -14.44 16.95 20.42
CA ILE A 468 -15.36 16.66 21.53
C ILE A 468 -15.74 17.96 22.24
N GLY A 469 -17.03 18.15 22.50
CA GLY A 469 -17.53 19.29 23.28
C GLY A 469 -17.23 20.65 22.64
N GLY A 470 -17.22 20.71 21.29
CA GLY A 470 -16.92 21.93 20.54
C GLY A 470 -15.43 22.32 20.47
N ARG A 471 -14.53 21.46 20.96
CA ARG A 471 -13.08 21.69 20.89
C ARG A 471 -12.40 20.60 20.07
N THR A 472 -11.32 21.00 19.41
CA THR A 472 -10.39 20.10 18.71
C THR A 472 -9.13 19.98 19.54
N VAL A 473 -8.76 18.75 19.91
CA VAL A 473 -7.50 18.42 20.56
C VAL A 473 -6.72 17.54 19.60
N MET A 474 -5.48 17.88 19.33
CA MET A 474 -4.56 17.09 18.52
C MET A 474 -3.47 16.54 19.42
N LEU A 475 -3.07 15.29 19.20
CA LEU A 475 -2.02 14.61 19.93
C LEU A 475 -0.92 14.14 19.00
N SER A 476 0.32 14.50 19.30
CA SER A 476 1.51 13.95 18.66
C SER A 476 1.76 12.51 19.10
N ASP A 477 2.64 11.80 18.40
CA ASP A 477 3.02 10.42 18.74
C ASP A 477 3.60 10.35 20.16
N GLU A 478 4.44 11.31 20.53
CA GLU A 478 5.06 11.38 21.86
C GLU A 478 4.04 11.67 22.95
N GLU A 479 3.03 12.51 22.67
CA GLU A 479 1.94 12.78 23.60
C GLU A 479 1.08 11.52 23.82
N ILE A 480 0.82 10.76 22.76
CA ILE A 480 0.07 9.49 22.84
C ILE A 480 0.80 8.48 23.74
N GLU A 481 2.12 8.34 23.60
CA GLU A 481 2.93 7.46 24.46
C GLU A 481 2.86 7.83 25.94
N LEU A 482 2.89 9.14 26.25
CA LEU A 482 2.76 9.63 27.62
C LEU A 482 1.38 9.30 28.20
N LEU A 483 0.33 9.61 27.44
CA LEU A 483 -1.06 9.49 27.86
C LEU A 483 -1.49 8.04 28.07
N ARG A 484 -0.93 7.11 27.29
CA ARG A 484 -1.12 5.66 27.42
C ARG A 484 -0.92 5.16 28.85
N LYS A 485 0.13 5.63 29.53
CA LYS A 485 0.51 5.12 30.86
C LYS A 485 -0.43 5.59 31.98
N ILE A 486 -1.28 6.58 31.69
CA ILE A 486 -2.11 7.26 32.68
C ILE A 486 -3.59 6.98 32.48
N ILE A 487 -4.06 6.88 31.24
CA ILE A 487 -5.49 6.72 30.92
C ILE A 487 -6.16 5.53 31.63
N PRO A 488 -5.54 4.34 31.72
CA PRO A 488 -6.11 3.21 32.47
C PRO A 488 -6.35 3.52 33.95
N LEU A 489 -5.47 4.31 34.56
CA LEU A 489 -5.55 4.68 35.99
C LEU A 489 -6.63 5.73 36.25
N LEU A 490 -6.98 6.52 35.23
CA LEU A 490 -7.94 7.63 35.35
C LEU A 490 -9.40 7.23 35.12
N GLU A 491 -9.69 6.01 34.65
CA GLU A 491 -11.07 5.58 34.37
C GLU A 491 -11.97 5.67 35.63
N ASN A 492 -11.39 5.52 36.83
CA ASN A 492 -12.10 5.54 38.11
C ASN A 492 -12.02 6.87 38.87
N VAL A 493 -11.33 7.87 38.32
CA VAL A 493 -11.15 9.18 38.96
C VAL A 493 -12.35 10.08 38.66
N SER A 494 -12.84 10.81 39.68
CA SER A 494 -13.91 11.80 39.50
C SER A 494 -13.41 13.01 38.72
N LYS A 495 -14.17 13.42 37.70
CA LYS A 495 -13.88 14.65 36.93
C LYS A 495 -13.83 15.88 37.82
N ARG A 496 -14.70 15.98 38.84
CA ARG A 496 -14.73 17.12 39.75
C ARG A 496 -13.44 17.24 40.56
N GLN A 497 -12.93 16.12 41.08
CA GLN A 497 -11.67 16.14 41.83
C GLN A 497 -10.48 16.43 40.92
N PHE A 498 -10.45 15.83 39.73
CA PHE A 498 -9.39 16.08 38.77
C PHE A 498 -9.39 17.51 38.20
N HIS A 499 -10.56 18.15 38.10
CA HIS A 499 -10.65 19.56 37.72
C HIS A 499 -9.90 20.49 38.68
N LYS A 500 -9.79 20.14 39.97
CA LYS A 500 -8.96 20.90 40.91
C LYS A 500 -7.49 20.87 40.53
N VAL A 501 -6.99 19.73 40.06
CA VAL A 501 -5.62 19.62 39.53
C VAL A 501 -5.43 20.58 38.35
N ILE A 502 -6.34 20.52 37.37
CA ILE A 502 -6.29 21.36 36.15
C ILE A 502 -6.31 22.86 36.47
N CYS A 503 -7.17 23.29 37.40
CA CYS A 503 -7.32 24.70 37.74
C CYS A 503 -6.09 25.30 38.42
N ASN A 504 -5.26 24.47 39.05
CA ASN A 504 -4.05 24.90 39.74
C ASN A 504 -2.79 24.86 38.88
N VAL A 505 -2.83 24.22 37.69
CA VAL A 505 -1.69 24.21 36.75
C VAL A 505 -1.19 25.61 36.42
N LYS A 506 -2.11 26.57 36.28
CA LYS A 506 -1.78 27.97 35.96
C LYS A 506 -1.38 28.82 37.18
N LYS A 507 -1.49 28.27 38.40
CA LYS A 507 -1.35 29.00 39.66
C LYS A 507 -0.15 28.55 40.50
N MET A 508 0.47 27.43 40.14
CA MET A 508 1.45 26.74 40.95
C MET A 508 2.67 26.37 40.12
N GLY A 509 3.85 26.42 40.74
CA GLY A 509 5.07 25.87 40.18
C GLY A 509 5.00 24.34 40.04
N LYS A 510 5.92 23.75 39.28
CA LYS A 510 5.96 22.30 39.00
C LYS A 510 5.89 21.44 40.28
N GLU A 511 6.76 21.72 41.25
CA GLU A 511 6.85 20.92 42.48
C GLU A 511 5.66 21.16 43.43
N GLU A 512 5.13 22.38 43.49
CA GLU A 512 3.91 22.71 44.24
C GLU A 512 2.69 21.96 43.69
N LEU A 513 2.57 21.88 42.36
CA LEU A 513 1.52 21.12 41.71
C LEU A 513 1.62 19.62 42.03
N LYS A 514 2.84 19.07 42.07
CA LYS A 514 3.10 17.66 42.43
C LYS A 514 2.73 17.37 43.88
N LEU A 515 3.16 18.22 44.82
CA LEU A 515 2.79 18.11 46.24
C LEU A 515 1.27 18.16 46.43
N MET A 516 0.57 19.03 45.69
CA MET A 516 -0.89 19.10 45.76
C MET A 516 -1.56 17.81 45.23
N ILE A 517 -1.04 17.23 44.15
CA ILE A 517 -1.53 15.97 43.60
C ILE A 517 -1.35 14.81 44.60
N GLU A 518 -0.19 14.74 45.26
CA GLU A 518 0.10 13.75 46.30
C GLU A 518 -0.82 13.94 47.52
N GLY A 519 -1.07 15.19 47.93
CA GLY A 519 -2.05 15.51 48.96
C GLY A 519 -3.47 15.03 48.60
N LEU A 520 -3.92 15.24 47.35
CA LEU A 520 -5.23 14.73 46.90
C LEU A 520 -5.31 13.19 46.91
N ALA A 521 -4.20 12.49 46.69
CA ALA A 521 -4.14 11.04 46.84
C ALA A 521 -4.26 10.61 48.31
N ALA A 522 -3.51 11.24 49.21
CA ALA A 522 -3.54 10.95 50.65
C ALA A 522 -4.94 11.18 51.26
N GLU A 523 -5.67 12.17 50.75
CA GLU A 523 -7.07 12.44 51.14
C GLU A 523 -8.10 11.48 50.50
N GLY A 524 -7.65 10.47 49.72
CA GLY A 524 -8.52 9.53 49.01
C GLY A 524 -9.32 10.13 47.84
N LYS A 525 -9.02 11.38 47.44
CA LYS A 525 -9.78 12.12 46.41
C LYS A 525 -9.45 11.69 44.98
N LEU A 526 -8.39 10.90 44.78
CA LEU A 526 -8.02 10.30 43.49
C LEU A 526 -8.47 8.83 43.33
N GLY A 527 -9.40 8.36 44.17
CA GLY A 527 -9.98 7.02 44.09
C GLY A 527 -9.09 5.93 44.71
N LYS A 528 -9.51 4.66 44.55
CA LYS A 528 -8.87 3.50 45.21
C LYS A 528 -7.40 3.28 44.84
N GLU A 529 -6.99 3.71 43.64
CA GLU A 529 -5.59 3.65 43.19
C GLU A 529 -4.91 5.03 43.28
N GLY A 530 -5.36 5.89 44.22
CA GLY A 530 -4.97 7.29 44.30
C GLY A 530 -3.46 7.52 44.32
N GLU A 531 -2.69 6.72 45.06
CA GLU A 531 -1.22 6.81 45.11
C GLU A 531 -0.56 6.53 43.75
N LYS A 532 -1.03 5.48 43.04
CA LYS A 532 -0.53 5.15 41.69
C LYS A 532 -0.89 6.26 40.69
N VAL A 533 -2.11 6.79 40.80
CA VAL A 533 -2.58 7.92 39.98
C VAL A 533 -1.71 9.15 40.22
N ALA A 534 -1.49 9.53 41.48
CA ALA A 534 -0.64 10.67 41.85
C ALA A 534 0.78 10.49 41.34
N SER A 535 1.42 9.35 41.62
CA SER A 535 2.77 9.04 41.14
C SER A 535 2.88 9.17 39.62
N LYS A 536 1.90 8.69 38.86
CA LYS A 536 1.92 8.82 37.39
C LYS A 536 1.60 10.22 36.88
N LEU A 537 0.73 10.98 37.54
CA LEU A 537 0.51 12.38 37.20
C LEU A 537 1.76 13.22 37.47
N CYS A 538 2.44 13.00 38.60
CA CYS A 538 3.72 13.63 38.91
C CYS A 538 4.78 13.29 37.86
N TRP A 539 4.91 12.00 37.50
CA TRP A 539 5.79 11.56 36.41
C TRP A 539 5.48 12.26 35.07
N LEU A 540 4.20 12.38 34.69
CA LEU A 540 3.80 13.07 33.46
C LEU A 540 4.21 14.55 33.49
N ILE A 541 3.99 15.23 34.61
CA ILE A 541 4.38 16.63 34.78
C ILE A 541 5.90 16.79 34.63
N ASP A 542 6.68 15.88 35.22
CA ASP A 542 8.14 15.88 35.07
C ASP A 542 8.56 15.63 33.61
N GLU A 543 7.92 14.70 32.90
CA GLU A 543 8.21 14.44 31.49
C GLU A 543 7.86 15.62 30.57
N LEU A 544 6.73 16.29 30.82
CA LEU A 544 6.36 17.50 30.08
C LEU A 544 7.33 18.65 30.36
N ALA A 545 7.77 18.81 31.62
CA ALA A 545 8.72 19.85 32.00
C ALA A 545 10.13 19.62 31.43
N LYS A 546 10.60 18.37 31.34
CA LYS A 546 11.88 18.06 30.68
C LYS A 546 11.89 18.46 29.20
N ARG A 547 10.74 18.37 28.52
CA ARG A 547 10.59 18.63 27.08
C ARG A 547 10.31 20.10 26.76
N HIS A 548 9.76 20.82 27.72
CA HIS A 548 9.47 22.24 27.62
C HIS A 548 10.14 22.95 28.80
N PRO A 549 11.43 23.28 28.69
CA PRO A 549 12.16 23.96 29.76
C PRO A 549 11.68 25.42 29.98
N ASP A 550 11.01 25.99 28.98
CA ASP A 550 10.30 27.25 29.11
C ASP A 550 9.03 27.08 29.97
N GLU A 551 8.95 27.87 31.04
CA GLU A 551 7.93 27.74 32.08
C GLU A 551 6.51 28.03 31.56
N ASP A 552 6.35 29.06 30.73
CA ASP A 552 5.06 29.44 30.15
C ASP A 552 4.54 28.36 29.21
N LYS A 553 5.42 27.86 28.33
CA LYS A 553 5.11 26.76 27.40
C LYS A 553 4.82 25.46 28.15
N ARG A 554 5.56 25.17 29.23
CA ARG A 554 5.31 24.01 30.10
C ARG A 554 3.92 24.08 30.74
N VAL A 555 3.56 25.23 31.30
CA VAL A 555 2.23 25.46 31.94
C VAL A 555 1.12 25.28 30.89
N GLU A 556 1.29 25.83 29.70
CA GLU A 556 0.32 25.71 28.61
C GLU A 556 0.10 24.25 28.19
N VAL A 557 1.19 23.52 27.93
CA VAL A 557 1.14 22.11 27.50
C VAL A 557 0.61 21.22 28.61
N THR A 558 1.01 21.43 29.87
CA THR A 558 0.50 20.69 31.03
C THR A 558 -1.00 20.89 31.18
N TYR A 559 -1.47 22.14 31.07
CA TYR A 559 -2.89 22.46 31.18
C TYR A 559 -3.68 21.79 30.05
N LYS A 560 -3.21 21.85 28.81
CA LYS A 560 -3.85 21.19 27.65
C LYS A 560 -3.92 19.67 27.85
N THR A 561 -2.82 19.05 28.27
CA THR A 561 -2.70 17.60 28.48
C THR A 561 -3.65 17.11 29.57
N LEU A 562 -3.61 17.71 30.76
CA LEU A 562 -4.49 17.33 31.87
C LEU A 562 -5.96 17.59 31.52
N LYS A 563 -6.27 18.71 30.85
CA LYS A 563 -7.62 18.99 30.39
C LYS A 563 -8.15 17.95 29.42
N MET A 564 -7.31 17.42 28.54
CA MET A 564 -7.70 16.35 27.64
C MET A 564 -7.99 15.03 28.40
N LEU A 565 -7.19 14.71 29.43
CA LEU A 565 -7.38 13.51 30.25
C LEU A 565 -8.78 13.41 30.89
N THR A 566 -9.45 14.55 31.12
CA THR A 566 -10.85 14.58 31.60
C THR A 566 -11.83 13.84 30.70
N SER A 567 -11.50 13.66 29.41
CA SER A 567 -12.34 12.94 28.45
C SER A 567 -12.38 11.44 28.74
N PHE A 568 -11.37 10.90 29.42
CA PHE A 568 -11.20 9.47 29.73
C PHE A 568 -11.68 9.07 31.13
N MET A 569 -12.09 10.05 31.95
CA MET A 569 -12.57 9.84 33.31
C MET A 569 -14.04 9.44 33.38
N ARG A 570 -14.43 8.82 34.50
CA ARG A 570 -15.82 8.47 34.82
C ARG A 570 -16.74 9.66 34.58
N LYS A 571 -17.78 9.48 33.75
CA LYS A 571 -18.88 10.44 33.69
C LYS A 571 -19.59 10.43 35.04
N GLU A 572 -19.66 11.58 35.68
CA GLU A 572 -20.56 11.75 36.81
C GLU A 572 -21.98 11.61 36.27
N ARG A 573 -22.80 10.74 36.88
CA ARG A 573 -24.24 10.74 36.61
C ARG A 573 -24.70 12.14 36.99
N GLY A 574 -25.09 12.94 36.00
CA GLY A 574 -25.78 14.19 36.27
C GLY A 574 -26.95 13.86 37.18
N ARG A 575 -27.07 14.57 38.30
CA ARG A 575 -28.36 14.64 38.97
C ARG A 575 -29.33 15.14 37.91
N GLY A 576 -30.26 14.28 37.50
CA GLY A 576 -31.41 14.71 36.72
C GLY A 576 -32.10 15.80 37.54
N GLY A 577 -32.09 17.00 37.00
CA GLY A 577 -33.15 17.97 37.20
C GLY A 577 -34.14 17.79 36.07
#